data_AF-A0A2N1M3K6-F1
#
_entry.id   AF-A0A2N1M3K6-F1
#
_cell.length_a   1.000
_cell.length_b   1.000
_cell.length_c   1.000
_cell.angle_alpha   90.00
_cell.angle_beta   90.00
_cell.angle_gamma   90.00
#
_symmetry.space_group_name_H-M   'P 1'
#
loop_
_entity.id
_entity.type
_entity.pdbx_description
1 polymer ?
#
loop_
_entity_poly.entity_id
_entity_poly.type
_entity_poly.pdbx_seq_one_letter_code
_entity_poly.pdbx_strand_id
1 'polypeptide(L)'
;MENLIKYNDDDTVNIPFGRVAEWYISNHSLLKNIRLKCQSRKKTSELVNKNIIAVSRVEGAVDYIKWNTKRGSAKSTNRIDDIIKLTPEGDEYVRQIEAGEKKDKTCWYWVMYCSGDGNSCQHECGEIGSCKENCANYFLPNNIKNYHDMHLCKVRVISESKLSWLKKEKPLRIKIIGSHLPINTLASHTPIITRLNLSRQIRDNIIINRRADHKTAKDIKAKLLALYNNASENELREALLKNQKTLCDNTKLRSFIMYDD
;
A
#
# COMPACT_ATOMS: atom_id res chain seq x y z
N MET A 1 -11.14 -13.66 -8.94
CA MET A 1 -10.46 -12.35 -9.14
C MET A 1 -9.40 -12.45 -10.22
N GLU A 2 -8.67 -13.57 -10.32
CA GLU A 2 -7.64 -13.76 -11.36
C GLU A 2 -8.18 -13.63 -12.80
N ASN A 3 -9.41 -14.09 -13.05
CA ASN A 3 -10.12 -13.87 -14.32
C ASN A 3 -10.35 -12.39 -14.69
N LEU A 4 -10.26 -11.48 -13.72
CA LEU A 4 -10.37 -10.02 -13.93
C LEU A 4 -9.01 -9.39 -14.27
N ILE A 5 -7.93 -10.16 -14.28
CA ILE A 5 -6.60 -9.70 -14.60
C ILE A 5 -6.32 -9.92 -16.08
N LYS A 6 -5.70 -8.94 -16.74
CA LYS A 6 -5.15 -9.08 -18.08
C LYS A 6 -3.64 -8.94 -17.98
N TYR A 7 -2.92 -10.01 -18.26
CA TYR A 7 -1.47 -9.99 -18.39
C TYR A 7 -1.08 -9.49 -19.78
N ASN A 8 -0.10 -8.61 -19.85
CA ASN A 8 0.45 -8.07 -21.09
C ASN A 8 1.86 -8.62 -21.32
N ASP A 9 2.36 -8.52 -22.55
CA ASP A 9 3.67 -9.07 -22.95
C ASP A 9 4.87 -8.30 -22.37
N ASP A 10 4.65 -7.18 -21.67
CA ASP A 10 5.69 -6.28 -21.16
C ASP A 10 5.81 -6.26 -19.63
N ASP A 11 5.49 -7.40 -19.01
CA ASP A 11 5.47 -7.63 -17.55
C ASP A 11 4.56 -6.66 -16.78
N THR A 12 3.57 -6.10 -17.47
CA THR A 12 2.50 -5.31 -16.85
C THR A 12 1.18 -6.06 -16.85
N VAL A 13 0.31 -5.69 -15.91
CA VAL A 13 -1.07 -6.17 -15.87
C VAL A 13 -2.03 -5.00 -15.99
N ASN A 14 -3.15 -5.22 -16.65
CA ASN A 14 -4.32 -4.35 -16.63
C ASN A 14 -5.40 -4.99 -15.79
N ILE A 15 -5.95 -4.24 -14.84
CA ILE A 15 -6.97 -4.68 -13.89
C ILE A 15 -8.01 -3.60 -13.64
N PRO A 16 -9.21 -3.95 -13.13
CA PRO A 16 -10.14 -2.99 -12.55
C PRO A 16 -9.56 -2.28 -11.33
N PHE A 17 -10.00 -1.05 -11.09
CA PHE A 17 -9.80 -0.40 -9.80
C PHE A 17 -10.54 -1.15 -8.67
N GLY A 18 -10.20 -0.87 -7.42
CA GLY A 18 -10.85 -1.46 -6.26
C GLY A 18 -10.18 -2.74 -5.75
N ARG A 19 -10.98 -3.68 -5.24
CA ARG A 19 -10.51 -4.88 -4.54
C ARG A 19 -9.60 -5.78 -5.38
N VAL A 20 -9.75 -5.77 -6.71
CA VAL A 20 -8.90 -6.56 -7.62
C VAL A 20 -7.45 -6.08 -7.55
N ALA A 21 -7.21 -4.76 -7.46
CA ALA A 21 -5.88 -4.18 -7.32
C ALA A 21 -5.21 -4.55 -6.00
N GLU A 22 -5.96 -4.45 -4.90
CA GLU A 22 -5.50 -4.91 -3.59
C GLU A 22 -5.16 -6.40 -3.59
N TRP A 23 -6.04 -7.23 -4.17
CA TRP A 23 -5.86 -8.67 -4.24
C TRP A 23 -4.63 -9.06 -5.05
N TYR A 24 -4.45 -8.47 -6.25
CA TYR A 24 -3.30 -8.74 -7.11
C TYR A 24 -1.98 -8.46 -6.38
N ILE A 25 -1.86 -7.30 -5.74
CA ILE A 25 -0.65 -6.91 -5.00
C ILE A 25 -0.41 -7.85 -3.81
N SER A 26 -1.46 -8.23 -3.09
CA SER A 26 -1.35 -9.07 -1.89
C SER A 26 -0.97 -10.52 -2.21
N ASN A 27 -1.33 -11.01 -3.40
CA ASN A 27 -1.07 -12.40 -3.82
C ASN A 27 0.16 -12.54 -4.72
N HIS A 28 0.74 -11.44 -5.19
CA HIS A 28 1.94 -11.50 -6.01
C HIS A 28 3.11 -12.12 -5.23
N SER A 29 3.78 -13.12 -5.81
CA SER A 29 4.85 -13.89 -5.15
C SER A 29 5.97 -13.01 -4.59
N LEU A 30 6.45 -12.04 -5.38
CA LEU A 30 7.46 -11.07 -4.94
C LEU A 30 6.99 -10.14 -3.81
N LEU A 31 5.68 -10.01 -3.54
CA LEU A 31 5.16 -9.07 -2.55
C LEU A 31 4.58 -9.78 -1.31
N LYS A 32 4.57 -11.11 -1.32
CA LYS A 32 4.08 -11.93 -0.22
C LYS A 32 4.86 -11.62 1.06
N ASN A 33 4.14 -11.30 2.14
CA ASN A 33 4.70 -10.93 3.44
C ASN A 33 5.55 -9.65 3.45
N ILE A 34 5.51 -8.84 2.39
CA ILE A 34 6.27 -7.59 2.30
C ILE A 34 5.41 -6.40 2.68
N ARG A 35 5.92 -5.55 3.57
CA ARG A 35 5.32 -4.24 3.80
C ARG A 35 5.71 -3.29 2.67
N LEU A 36 4.70 -2.77 1.99
CA LEU A 36 4.85 -1.70 1.03
C LEU A 36 4.69 -0.34 1.71
N LYS A 37 5.61 0.59 1.41
CA LYS A 37 5.47 2.02 1.69
C LYS A 37 4.96 2.70 0.43
N CYS A 38 4.00 3.60 0.56
CA CYS A 38 3.44 4.33 -0.57
C CYS A 38 4.17 5.66 -0.78
N GLN A 39 4.48 6.00 -2.02
CA GLN A 39 4.76 7.36 -2.44
C GLN A 39 3.74 7.73 -3.52
N SER A 40 2.72 8.49 -3.13
CA SER A 40 1.72 9.02 -4.04
C SER A 40 2.23 10.28 -4.73
N ARG A 41 1.96 10.46 -6.03
CA ARG A 41 2.15 11.76 -6.71
C ARG A 41 0.80 12.47 -6.91
N LYS A 42 0.81 13.79 -6.69
CA LYS A 42 -0.31 14.77 -6.58
C LYS A 42 -1.35 14.82 -7.73
N LYS A 43 -1.38 13.90 -8.70
CA LYS A 43 -2.16 14.05 -9.94
C LYS A 43 -3.68 13.90 -9.76
N THR A 44 -4.13 12.99 -8.90
CA THR A 44 -5.57 12.70 -8.72
C THR A 44 -6.32 13.91 -8.14
N SER A 45 -5.76 14.60 -7.13
CA SER A 45 -6.45 15.72 -6.48
C SER A 45 -6.71 16.91 -7.40
N GLU A 46 -5.83 17.16 -8.38
CA GLU A 46 -6.04 18.27 -9.33
C GLU A 46 -7.27 18.02 -10.22
N LEU A 47 -7.43 16.79 -10.71
CA LEU A 47 -8.53 16.41 -11.58
C LEU A 47 -9.86 16.32 -10.80
N VAL A 48 -9.82 15.91 -9.53
CA VAL A 48 -10.99 15.97 -8.63
C VAL A 48 -11.44 17.42 -8.42
N ASN A 49 -10.51 18.33 -8.13
CA ASN A 49 -10.84 19.76 -7.94
C ASN A 49 -11.42 20.42 -9.20
N LYS A 50 -11.07 19.92 -10.38
CA LYS A 50 -11.61 20.37 -11.68
C LYS A 50 -12.92 19.68 -12.05
N ASN A 51 -13.47 18.84 -11.17
CA ASN A 51 -14.65 18.02 -11.42
C ASN A 51 -14.51 17.14 -12.68
N ILE A 52 -13.30 16.65 -13.01
CA ILE A 52 -13.06 15.75 -14.15
C ILE A 52 -13.18 14.28 -13.73
N ILE A 53 -12.79 13.97 -12.50
CA ILE A 53 -12.89 12.62 -11.94
C ILE A 53 -13.49 12.68 -10.54
N ALA A 54 -14.17 11.60 -10.17
CA ALA A 54 -14.58 11.33 -8.81
C ALA A 54 -13.79 10.14 -8.24
N VAL A 55 -13.48 10.22 -6.95
CA VAL A 55 -12.87 9.11 -6.20
C VAL A 55 -13.93 8.55 -5.27
N SER A 56 -14.22 7.26 -5.41
CA SER A 56 -15.13 6.51 -4.54
C SER A 56 -14.37 5.40 -3.84
N ARG A 57 -14.77 5.07 -2.62
CA ARG A 57 -14.21 3.93 -1.89
C ARG A 57 -14.97 2.66 -2.28
N VAL A 58 -14.29 1.52 -2.24
CA VAL A 58 -14.96 0.21 -2.23
C VAL A 58 -15.88 0.09 -1.01
N GLU A 59 -16.95 -0.68 -1.15
CA GLU A 59 -17.88 -0.93 -0.06
C GLU A 59 -17.15 -1.50 1.19
N GLY A 60 -17.54 -0.99 2.36
CA GLY A 60 -16.96 -1.34 3.66
C GLY A 60 -15.60 -0.71 3.98
N ALA A 61 -15.00 0.07 3.08
CA ALA A 61 -13.73 0.76 3.35
C ALA A 61 -13.91 1.94 4.32
N VAL A 62 -13.01 2.07 5.28
CA VAL A 62 -13.01 3.16 6.26
C VAL A 62 -12.19 4.34 5.73
N ASP A 63 -12.70 5.56 5.97
CA ASP A 63 -11.88 6.74 5.78
C ASP A 63 -10.87 6.87 6.94
N TYR A 64 -9.61 6.77 6.57
CA TYR A 64 -8.53 6.50 7.48
C TYR A 64 -7.99 7.79 8.10
N ILE A 65 -7.61 8.76 7.28
CA ILE A 65 -7.24 10.11 7.74
C ILE A 65 -7.96 11.08 6.83
N LYS A 66 -8.97 11.77 7.35
CA LYS A 66 -9.52 12.98 6.75
C LYS A 66 -8.91 14.18 7.47
N TRP A 67 -8.47 15.19 6.72
CA TRP A 67 -8.00 16.44 7.32
C TRP A 67 -8.39 17.63 6.47
N ASN A 68 -8.57 18.78 7.11
CA ASN A 68 -8.75 20.03 6.40
C ASN A 68 -7.39 20.66 6.16
N THR A 69 -7.13 21.08 4.93
CA THR A 69 -5.99 21.93 4.63
C THR A 69 -6.15 23.29 5.29
N LYS A 70 -5.05 24.06 5.41
CA LYS A 70 -5.10 25.47 5.83
C LYS A 70 -6.06 26.34 4.99
N ARG A 71 -6.44 25.89 3.79
CA ARG A 71 -7.39 26.55 2.87
C ARG A 71 -8.82 26.02 2.98
N GLY A 72 -9.13 25.23 4.01
CA GLY A 72 -10.47 24.67 4.24
C GLY A 72 -10.84 23.47 3.37
N SER A 73 -10.00 23.06 2.41
CA SER A 73 -10.27 21.89 1.58
C SER A 73 -10.10 20.61 2.39
N ALA A 74 -11.14 19.76 2.42
CA ALA A 74 -11.05 18.42 2.99
C ALA A 74 -10.18 17.53 2.10
N LYS A 75 -9.26 16.78 2.71
CA LYS A 75 -8.41 15.77 2.09
C LYS A 75 -8.57 14.46 2.82
N SER A 76 -8.28 13.37 2.12
CA SER A 76 -8.12 12.07 2.75
C SER A 76 -6.93 11.31 2.19
N THR A 77 -6.51 10.27 2.90
CA THR A 77 -5.50 9.33 2.39
C THR A 77 -6.07 8.57 1.19
N ASN A 78 -5.33 8.55 0.09
CA ASN A 78 -5.62 7.71 -1.06
C ASN A 78 -5.33 6.24 -0.72
N ARG A 79 -6.03 5.31 -1.35
CA ARG A 79 -5.87 3.87 -1.15
C ARG A 79 -5.82 3.14 -2.47
N ILE A 80 -5.06 2.04 -2.54
CA ILE A 80 -4.93 1.25 -3.77
C ILE A 80 -6.26 0.62 -4.22
N ASP A 81 -7.20 0.42 -3.29
CA ASP A 81 -8.55 -0.05 -3.54
C ASP A 81 -9.55 1.10 -3.78
N ASP A 82 -9.09 2.33 -4.03
CA ASP A 82 -9.94 3.41 -4.50
C ASP A 82 -10.42 3.17 -5.92
N ILE A 83 -11.66 3.59 -6.19
CA ILE A 83 -12.29 3.51 -7.50
C ILE A 83 -12.38 4.91 -8.09
N ILE A 84 -11.67 5.09 -9.20
CA ILE A 84 -11.67 6.33 -9.98
C ILE A 84 -12.73 6.23 -11.08
N LYS A 85 -13.62 7.23 -11.17
CA LYS A 85 -14.66 7.31 -12.19
C LYS A 85 -14.63 8.67 -12.88
N LEU A 86 -15.03 8.72 -14.15
CA LEU A 86 -15.29 9.97 -14.84
C LEU A 86 -16.57 10.62 -14.29
N THR A 87 -16.57 11.94 -14.24
CA THR A 87 -17.78 12.77 -14.10
C THR A 87 -18.33 13.07 -15.50
N PRO A 88 -19.52 13.67 -15.65
CA PRO A 88 -20.01 14.15 -16.95
C PRO A 88 -19.02 15.07 -17.67
N GLU A 89 -18.36 15.98 -16.93
CA GLU A 89 -17.32 16.85 -17.46
C GLU A 89 -16.05 16.07 -17.82
N GLY A 90 -15.74 15.01 -17.07
CA GLY A 90 -14.71 14.05 -17.41
C GLY A 90 -14.98 13.30 -18.71
N ASP A 91 -16.21 12.88 -18.94
CA ASP A 91 -16.62 12.18 -20.17
C ASP A 91 -16.51 13.08 -21.41
N GLU A 92 -16.89 14.35 -21.28
CA GLU A 92 -16.64 15.37 -22.31
C GLU A 92 -15.14 15.57 -22.54
N TYR A 93 -14.35 15.67 -21.46
CA TYR A 93 -12.90 15.79 -21.56
C TYR A 93 -12.26 14.61 -22.30
N VAL A 94 -12.73 13.39 -22.05
CA VAL A 94 -12.26 12.18 -22.73
C VAL A 94 -12.67 12.18 -24.21
N ARG A 95 -13.88 12.63 -24.56
CA ARG A 95 -14.27 12.79 -25.97
C ARG A 95 -13.35 13.76 -26.73
N GLN A 96 -12.94 14.86 -26.09
CA GLN A 96 -11.99 15.81 -26.67
C GLN A 96 -10.57 15.24 -26.78
N ILE A 97 -10.17 14.30 -25.90
CA ILE A 97 -8.93 13.54 -26.06
C ILE A 97 -9.02 12.62 -27.28
N GLU A 98 -10.13 11.89 -27.41
CA GLU A 98 -10.39 10.96 -28.52
C GLU A 98 -10.43 11.68 -29.88
N ALA A 99 -10.95 12.92 -29.90
CA ALA A 99 -10.95 13.80 -31.07
C ALA A 99 -9.57 14.45 -31.39
N GLY A 100 -8.56 14.27 -30.53
CA GLY A 100 -7.23 14.87 -30.71
C GLY A 100 -7.12 16.34 -30.28
N GLU A 101 -8.19 16.92 -29.73
CA GLU A 101 -8.25 18.33 -29.30
C GLU A 101 -7.53 18.57 -27.97
N LYS A 102 -7.49 17.54 -27.11
CA LYS A 102 -6.84 17.61 -25.80
C LYS A 102 -5.82 16.50 -25.60
N LYS A 103 -4.76 16.83 -24.87
CA LYS A 103 -3.77 15.84 -24.43
C LYS A 103 -4.36 14.96 -23.33
N ASP A 104 -4.15 13.65 -23.47
CA ASP A 104 -4.50 12.69 -22.44
C ASP A 104 -3.69 12.94 -21.15
N LYS A 105 -4.33 12.76 -20.00
CA LYS A 105 -3.76 13.05 -18.68
C LYS A 105 -3.73 11.80 -17.82
N THR A 106 -2.64 11.65 -17.08
CA THR A 106 -2.56 10.66 -16.01
C THR A 106 -3.49 11.06 -14.86
N CYS A 107 -4.46 10.22 -14.53
CA CYS A 107 -5.40 10.44 -13.43
C CYS A 107 -5.02 9.68 -12.15
N TRP A 108 -4.24 8.62 -12.28
CA TRP A 108 -3.71 7.83 -11.18
C TRP A 108 -2.22 7.55 -11.44
N TYR A 109 -1.38 7.79 -10.44
CA TYR A 109 0.04 7.41 -10.49
C TYR A 109 0.60 7.21 -9.09
N TRP A 110 0.93 5.95 -8.78
CA TRP A 110 1.33 5.50 -7.45
C TRP A 110 2.57 4.64 -7.57
N VAL A 111 3.59 4.97 -6.78
CA VAL A 111 4.78 4.12 -6.64
C VAL A 111 4.82 3.64 -5.20
N MET A 112 4.68 2.33 -5.01
CA MET A 112 4.90 1.68 -3.74
C MET A 112 6.25 0.97 -3.78
N TYR A 113 6.95 0.91 -2.65
CA TYR A 113 8.25 0.26 -2.54
C TYR A 113 8.30 -0.65 -1.32
N CYS A 114 9.08 -1.73 -1.43
CA CYS A 114 9.38 -2.58 -0.29
C CYS A 114 10.06 -1.74 0.81
N SER A 115 9.57 -1.87 2.04
CA SER A 115 10.13 -1.15 3.18
C SER A 115 11.54 -1.62 3.59
N GLY A 116 11.96 -2.80 3.13
CA GLY A 116 13.19 -3.47 3.58
C GLY A 116 13.09 -4.05 5.00
N ASP A 117 11.88 -4.11 5.58
CA ASP A 117 11.69 -4.60 6.94
C ASP A 117 12.19 -6.04 7.11
N GLY A 118 12.81 -6.33 8.26
CA GLY A 118 13.30 -7.67 8.60
C GLY A 118 14.66 -8.01 8.02
N ASN A 119 15.42 -7.02 7.52
CA ASN A 119 16.82 -7.15 7.09
C ASN A 119 17.02 -8.31 6.08
N SER A 120 16.04 -8.49 5.20
CA SER A 120 15.96 -9.64 4.28
C SER A 120 16.16 -9.27 2.81
N CYS A 121 16.25 -7.96 2.52
CA CYS A 121 16.43 -7.44 1.18
C CYS A 121 17.89 -7.04 0.97
N GLN A 122 18.36 -7.17 -0.27
CA GLN A 122 19.57 -6.54 -0.74
C GLN A 122 19.35 -5.03 -0.83
N HIS A 123 20.18 -4.30 -0.10
CA HIS A 123 20.26 -2.86 -0.15
C HIS A 123 20.90 -2.42 -1.49
N GLU A 124 20.70 -1.17 -1.87
CA GLU A 124 21.28 -0.58 -3.08
C GLU A 124 22.81 -0.64 -3.07
N CYS A 125 23.45 -0.65 -1.89
CA CYS A 125 24.90 -0.80 -1.74
C CYS A 125 25.42 -2.23 -2.01
N GLY A 126 24.54 -3.21 -2.21
CA GLY A 126 24.85 -4.60 -2.57
C GLY A 126 24.78 -5.59 -1.42
N GLU A 127 24.82 -5.12 -0.17
CA GLU A 127 24.73 -5.95 1.03
C GLU A 127 23.28 -6.33 1.38
N ILE A 128 23.09 -7.43 2.09
CA ILE A 128 21.77 -7.93 2.49
C ILE A 128 21.51 -7.55 3.95
N GLY A 129 20.39 -6.88 4.19
CA GLY A 129 19.87 -6.59 5.52
C GLY A 129 20.56 -5.46 6.30
N SER A 130 21.80 -5.14 5.97
CA SER A 130 22.54 -3.98 6.50
C SER A 130 23.41 -3.37 5.40
N CYS A 131 23.77 -2.11 5.53
CA CYS A 131 24.74 -1.51 4.61
C CYS A 131 26.17 -2.01 4.87
N LYS A 132 27.00 -1.98 3.82
CA LYS A 132 28.47 -2.08 3.94
C LYS A 132 29.05 -0.84 4.61
N GLU A 133 30.19 -0.97 5.31
CA GLU A 133 30.83 0.11 6.08
C GLU A 133 31.14 1.36 5.25
N ASN A 134 31.56 1.19 4.00
CA ASN A 134 31.86 2.30 3.09
C ASN A 134 30.61 2.90 2.42
N CYS A 135 29.41 2.46 2.78
CA CYS A 135 28.17 3.04 2.28
C CYS A 135 27.89 4.38 2.97
N ALA A 136 27.50 5.40 2.20
CA ALA A 136 27.05 6.68 2.75
C ALA A 136 25.87 6.55 3.74
N ASN A 137 25.08 5.48 3.63
CA ASN A 137 23.96 5.20 4.52
C ASN A 137 24.34 4.37 5.75
N TYR A 138 25.59 3.89 5.86
CA TYR A 138 26.00 2.99 6.94
C TYR A 138 25.77 3.56 8.34
N PHE A 139 26.20 4.81 8.55
CA PHE A 139 26.09 5.49 9.84
C PHE A 139 24.73 6.18 10.08
N LEU A 140 23.79 6.07 9.14
CA LEU A 140 22.46 6.66 9.30
C LEU A 140 21.55 5.74 10.12
N PRO A 141 20.63 6.30 10.95
CA PRO A 141 19.63 5.50 11.64
C PRO A 141 18.82 4.64 10.66
N ASN A 142 18.83 3.31 10.87
CA ASN A 142 18.21 2.31 10.00
C ASN A 142 18.67 2.34 8.53
N ASN A 143 19.89 2.83 8.26
CA ASN A 143 20.46 2.94 6.93
C ASN A 143 19.65 3.78 5.92
N ILE A 144 18.91 4.79 6.39
CA ILE A 144 18.08 5.67 5.55
C ILE A 144 18.31 7.16 5.86
N LYS A 145 18.34 7.99 4.81
CA LYS A 145 18.44 9.46 4.88
C LYS A 145 17.16 10.11 5.36
N ASN A 146 16.03 9.59 4.90
CA ASN A 146 14.68 10.05 5.24
C ASN A 146 13.66 8.96 4.88
N TYR A 147 12.38 9.24 5.08
CA TYR A 147 11.32 8.25 4.86
C TYR A 147 11.15 7.82 3.40
N HIS A 148 11.54 8.68 2.44
CA HIS A 148 11.55 8.38 1.01
C HIS A 148 12.83 7.69 0.53
N ASP A 149 13.81 7.48 1.42
CA ASP A 149 15.02 6.80 1.04
C ASP A 149 14.70 5.35 0.67
N MET A 150 15.11 5.02 -0.54
CA MET A 150 14.83 3.78 -1.25
C MET A 150 16.00 2.79 -1.16
N HIS A 151 17.01 3.11 -0.34
CA HIS A 151 18.25 2.36 -0.21
C HIS A 151 18.06 0.90 0.20
N LEU A 152 17.01 0.58 0.96
CA LEU A 152 16.86 -0.74 1.59
C LEU A 152 16.43 -1.87 0.64
N CYS A 153 15.75 -1.55 -0.47
CA CYS A 153 15.31 -2.56 -1.42
C CYS A 153 15.02 -1.96 -2.80
N LYS A 154 15.21 -2.73 -3.87
CA LYS A 154 14.94 -2.32 -5.26
C LYS A 154 13.51 -2.60 -5.73
N VAL A 155 12.71 -3.38 -5.00
CA VAL A 155 11.34 -3.75 -5.41
C VAL A 155 10.41 -2.54 -5.44
N ARG A 156 9.76 -2.31 -6.59
CA ARG A 156 8.75 -1.27 -6.78
C ARG A 156 7.48 -1.85 -7.38
N VAL A 157 6.35 -1.29 -6.97
CA VAL A 157 5.04 -1.50 -7.56
C VAL A 157 4.58 -0.16 -8.10
N ILE A 158 4.52 -0.05 -9.42
CA ILE A 158 4.09 1.16 -10.12
C ILE A 158 2.66 0.90 -10.60
N SER A 159 1.73 1.75 -10.22
CA SER A 159 0.35 1.69 -10.72
C SER A 159 -0.04 3.01 -11.36
N GLU A 160 -0.60 2.94 -12.55
CA GLU A 160 -0.94 4.11 -13.35
C GLU A 160 -2.27 3.94 -14.10
N SER A 161 -2.97 5.05 -14.30
CA SER A 161 -4.12 5.14 -15.20
C SER A 161 -4.17 6.50 -15.86
N LYS A 162 -4.56 6.52 -17.14
CA LYS A 162 -4.89 7.74 -17.89
C LYS A 162 -6.40 7.96 -17.94
N LEU A 163 -6.83 9.19 -18.23
CA LEU A 163 -8.26 9.53 -18.37
C LEU A 163 -8.91 8.71 -19.49
N SER A 164 -8.26 8.62 -20.65
CA SER A 164 -8.76 7.81 -21.78
C SER A 164 -8.91 6.33 -21.45
N TRP A 165 -8.25 5.84 -20.39
CA TRP A 165 -8.34 4.43 -20.01
C TRP A 165 -9.52 4.14 -19.10
N LEU A 166 -10.10 5.15 -18.43
CA LEU A 166 -11.16 4.96 -17.44
C LEU A 166 -12.46 4.36 -18.02
N LYS A 167 -12.68 4.46 -19.33
CA LYS A 167 -13.81 3.80 -20.03
C LYS A 167 -13.57 2.31 -20.34
N LYS A 168 -12.33 1.83 -20.20
CA LYS A 168 -11.99 0.42 -20.42
C LYS A 168 -12.39 -0.41 -19.20
N GLU A 169 -12.65 -1.70 -19.41
CA GLU A 169 -12.98 -2.64 -18.33
C GLU A 169 -11.84 -2.77 -17.29
N LYS A 170 -10.58 -2.69 -17.75
CA LYS A 170 -9.36 -2.89 -16.93
C LYS A 170 -8.44 -1.65 -16.99
N PRO A 171 -8.89 -0.50 -16.45
CA PRO A 171 -8.26 0.80 -16.66
C PRO A 171 -6.93 0.98 -15.90
N LEU A 172 -6.75 0.28 -14.78
CA LEU A 172 -5.57 0.41 -13.94
C LEU A 172 -4.47 -0.52 -14.45
N ARG A 173 -3.32 0.06 -14.80
CA ARG A 173 -2.12 -0.69 -15.17
C ARG A 173 -1.19 -0.80 -13.97
N ILE A 174 -0.69 -2.00 -13.69
CA ILE A 174 0.30 -2.26 -12.64
C ILE A 174 1.54 -2.90 -13.24
N LYS A 175 2.71 -2.41 -12.83
CA LYS A 175 4.02 -2.99 -13.15
C LYS A 175 4.78 -3.23 -11.85
N ILE A 176 5.33 -4.42 -11.69
CA ILE A 176 6.18 -4.77 -10.54
C ILE A 176 7.59 -4.95 -11.08
N ILE A 177 8.56 -4.24 -10.51
CA ILE A 177 9.96 -4.26 -10.95
C ILE A 177 10.91 -4.47 -9.78
N GLY A 178 12.13 -4.91 -10.12
CA GLY A 178 13.19 -5.16 -9.16
C GLY A 178 13.04 -6.51 -8.47
N SER A 179 14.00 -6.82 -7.60
CA SER A 179 14.02 -8.03 -6.80
C SER A 179 14.44 -7.71 -5.38
N HIS A 180 14.02 -8.53 -4.41
CA HIS A 180 14.48 -8.40 -3.03
C HIS A 180 15.92 -8.86 -2.86
N LEU A 181 16.31 -9.89 -3.60
CA LEU A 181 17.64 -10.47 -3.60
C LEU A 181 18.13 -10.61 -5.05
N PRO A 182 19.44 -10.73 -5.29
CA PRO A 182 19.95 -11.20 -6.57
C PRO A 182 19.38 -12.58 -6.91
N ILE A 183 19.18 -12.83 -8.21
CA ILE A 183 18.63 -14.10 -8.74
C ILE A 183 19.47 -15.30 -8.24
N ASN A 184 20.77 -15.11 -8.05
CA ASN A 184 21.72 -16.15 -7.64
C ASN A 184 21.67 -16.47 -6.13
N THR A 185 20.95 -15.69 -5.31
CA THR A 185 20.97 -15.77 -3.84
C THR A 185 19.72 -16.45 -3.25
N LEU A 186 18.75 -16.84 -4.09
CA LEU A 186 17.47 -17.45 -3.70
C LEU A 186 17.59 -18.81 -2.98
N ALA A 187 18.78 -19.41 -2.90
CA ALA A 187 18.99 -20.73 -2.29
C ALA A 187 19.13 -20.73 -0.75
N SER A 188 19.38 -19.59 -0.08
CA SER A 188 19.79 -19.61 1.34
C SER A 188 19.08 -18.64 2.29
N HIS A 189 18.28 -17.68 1.80
CA HIS A 189 17.64 -16.68 2.66
C HIS A 189 16.13 -16.85 2.73
N THR A 190 15.65 -17.46 3.81
CA THR A 190 14.25 -17.41 4.22
C THR A 190 14.04 -16.17 5.09
N PRO A 191 13.27 -15.16 4.65
CA PRO A 191 13.01 -13.97 5.47
C PRO A 191 12.25 -14.36 6.74
N ILE A 192 12.85 -14.13 7.91
CA ILE A 192 12.14 -14.26 9.20
C ILE A 192 11.38 -12.95 9.44
N ILE A 193 10.25 -12.76 8.76
CA ILE A 193 9.36 -11.63 9.03
C ILE A 193 8.38 -12.06 10.12
N THR A 194 8.57 -11.55 11.34
CA THR A 194 7.69 -11.78 12.50
C THR A 194 6.45 -10.88 12.52
N ARG A 195 6.15 -10.16 11.43
CA ARG A 195 5.03 -9.22 11.33
C ARG A 195 3.98 -9.71 10.33
N LEU A 196 2.73 -9.78 10.80
CA LEU A 196 1.54 -9.97 9.97
C LEU A 196 1.34 -8.75 9.08
N ASN A 197 1.46 -8.93 7.76
CA ASN A 197 1.02 -7.91 6.81
C ASN A 197 -0.49 -8.03 6.62
N LEU A 198 -1.24 -7.12 7.26
CA LEU A 198 -2.70 -7.11 7.18
C LEU A 198 -3.16 -6.45 5.87
N SER A 199 -4.13 -7.07 5.19
CA SER A 199 -4.85 -6.44 4.08
C SER A 199 -5.56 -5.15 4.54
N ARG A 200 -5.87 -4.22 3.62
CA ARG A 200 -6.62 -3.00 3.95
C ARG A 200 -8.00 -3.34 4.50
N GLN A 201 -8.65 -4.40 3.99
CA GLN A 201 -9.92 -4.89 4.55
C GLN A 201 -9.79 -5.28 6.03
N ILE A 202 -8.75 -6.01 6.42
CA ILE A 202 -8.55 -6.37 7.83
C ILE A 202 -8.26 -5.12 8.67
N ARG A 203 -7.47 -4.17 8.14
CA ARG A 203 -7.22 -2.88 8.81
C ARG A 203 -8.50 -2.06 8.99
N ASP A 204 -9.39 -2.04 8.00
CA ASP A 204 -10.69 -1.38 8.08
C ASP A 204 -11.56 -2.01 9.16
N ASN A 205 -11.67 -3.33 9.17
CA ASN A 205 -12.41 -4.06 10.20
C ASN A 205 -11.88 -3.74 11.61
N ILE A 206 -10.55 -3.70 11.77
CA ILE A 206 -9.91 -3.29 13.03
C ILE A 206 -10.35 -1.89 13.46
N ILE A 207 -10.39 -0.93 12.52
CA ILE A 207 -10.76 0.46 12.82
C ILE A 207 -12.26 0.57 13.13
N ILE A 208 -13.13 -0.11 12.38
CA ILE A 208 -14.57 -0.16 12.65
C ILE A 208 -14.81 -0.69 14.06
N ASN A 209 -14.23 -1.84 14.41
CA ASN A 209 -14.33 -2.43 15.75
C ASN A 209 -13.80 -1.46 16.82
N ARG A 210 -12.69 -0.76 16.55
CA ARG A 210 -12.14 0.23 17.49
C ARG A 210 -13.08 1.42 17.71
N ARG A 211 -13.70 1.93 16.64
CA ARG A 211 -14.63 3.08 16.69
C ARG A 211 -15.96 2.71 17.35
N ALA A 212 -16.48 1.53 17.07
CA ALA A 212 -17.75 1.04 17.61
C ALA A 212 -17.64 0.67 19.09
N ASP A 213 -16.56 -0.02 19.50
CA ASP A 213 -16.49 -0.65 20.82
C ASP A 213 -15.52 0.06 21.79
N HIS A 214 -14.91 1.19 21.40
CA HIS A 214 -13.82 1.86 22.14
C HIS A 214 -12.67 0.92 22.56
N LYS A 215 -12.52 -0.22 21.88
CA LYS A 215 -11.60 -1.29 22.25
C LYS A 215 -10.14 -0.83 22.19
N THR A 216 -9.36 -1.28 23.17
CA THR A 216 -7.93 -0.96 23.19
C THR A 216 -7.18 -1.73 22.11
N ALA A 217 -5.99 -1.25 21.76
CA ALA A 217 -5.01 -1.94 20.92
C ALA A 217 -4.87 -3.44 21.24
N LYS A 218 -4.97 -3.75 22.52
CA LYS A 218 -4.78 -5.08 23.09
C LYS A 218 -5.97 -6.00 22.86
N ASP A 219 -7.18 -5.48 23.03
CA ASP A 219 -8.42 -6.24 22.82
C ASP A 219 -8.56 -6.64 21.35
N ILE A 220 -8.24 -5.72 20.43
CA ILE A 220 -8.26 -6.00 18.99
C ILE A 220 -7.21 -7.06 18.62
N LYS A 221 -6.02 -6.99 19.22
CA LYS A 221 -4.93 -7.94 18.98
C LYS A 221 -5.27 -9.34 19.49
N ALA A 222 -5.87 -9.45 20.67
CA ALA A 222 -6.32 -10.72 21.23
C ALA A 222 -7.39 -11.38 20.33
N LYS A 223 -8.38 -10.61 19.88
CA LYS A 223 -9.44 -11.08 18.99
C LYS A 223 -8.94 -11.58 17.63
N LEU A 224 -7.98 -10.87 17.03
CA LEU A 224 -7.36 -11.29 15.76
C LEU A 224 -6.50 -12.55 15.92
N LEU A 225 -5.69 -12.62 16.98
CA LEU A 225 -4.82 -13.77 17.22
C LEU A 225 -5.61 -15.02 17.64
N ALA A 226 -6.76 -14.86 18.28
CA ALA A 226 -7.66 -15.96 18.65
C ALA A 226 -8.14 -16.73 17.42
N LEU A 227 -8.56 -16.01 16.38
CA LEU A 227 -9.00 -16.58 15.10
C LEU A 227 -7.91 -17.39 14.38
N TYR A 228 -6.63 -17.02 14.54
CA TYR A 228 -5.51 -17.69 13.87
C TYR A 228 -4.91 -18.86 14.69
N ASN A 229 -5.11 -18.90 16.00
CA ASN A 229 -4.46 -19.88 16.88
C ASN A 229 -5.41 -20.93 17.47
N ASN A 230 -6.69 -20.99 17.05
CA ASN A 230 -7.72 -21.82 17.69
C ASN A 230 -7.74 -21.70 19.23
N ALA A 231 -7.44 -20.50 19.73
CA ALA A 231 -7.36 -20.20 21.16
C ALA A 231 -8.45 -19.20 21.52
N SER A 232 -8.92 -19.22 22.77
CA SER A 232 -9.94 -18.27 23.20
C SER A 232 -9.35 -16.85 23.34
N GLU A 233 -10.18 -15.83 23.07
CA GLU A 233 -9.79 -14.41 23.17
C GLU A 233 -9.24 -14.06 24.57
N ASN A 234 -9.76 -14.71 25.62
CA ASN A 234 -9.35 -14.50 27.00
C ASN A 234 -7.96 -15.06 27.31
N GLU A 235 -7.63 -16.28 26.84
CA GLU A 235 -6.32 -16.90 27.06
C GLU A 235 -5.19 -16.10 26.41
N LEU A 236 -5.43 -15.58 25.20
CA LEU A 236 -4.47 -14.73 24.49
C LEU A 236 -4.34 -13.35 25.13
N ARG A 237 -5.43 -12.78 25.68
CA ARG A 237 -5.38 -11.50 26.38
C ARG A 237 -4.48 -11.56 27.62
N GLU A 238 -4.55 -12.65 28.37
CA GLU A 238 -3.69 -12.95 29.52
C GLU A 238 -2.22 -13.19 29.13
N ALA A 239 -1.97 -13.94 28.05
CA ALA A 239 -0.61 -14.13 27.53
C ALA A 239 0.04 -12.82 27.05
N LEU A 240 -0.75 -11.94 26.41
CA LEU A 240 -0.33 -10.60 25.96
C LEU A 240 -0.14 -9.60 27.12
N LEU A 241 -0.79 -9.82 28.28
CA LEU A 241 -0.53 -9.09 29.53
C LEU A 241 0.86 -9.40 30.09
N LYS A 242 1.28 -10.67 30.04
CA LYS A 242 2.52 -11.15 30.67
C LYS A 242 3.79 -10.88 29.84
N ASN A 243 3.71 -10.83 28.51
CA ASN A 243 4.86 -10.61 27.61
C ASN A 243 4.96 -9.17 27.07
N GLN A 244 5.14 -8.19 27.97
CA GLN A 244 5.21 -6.76 27.59
C GLN A 244 6.44 -6.38 26.73
N LYS A 245 7.54 -7.16 26.76
CA LYS A 245 8.84 -6.70 26.23
C LYS A 245 9.08 -6.86 24.72
N THR A 246 8.24 -7.58 23.98
CA THR A 246 8.55 -7.90 22.56
C THR A 246 7.46 -7.56 21.55
N LEU A 247 6.32 -6.99 21.95
CA LEU A 247 5.09 -7.11 21.16
C LEU A 247 4.29 -5.79 21.03
N CYS A 248 4.73 -4.92 20.10
CA CYS A 248 4.03 -3.75 19.54
C CYS A 248 3.35 -2.81 20.57
N ASP A 249 4.10 -1.82 21.06
CA ASP A 249 3.60 -0.73 21.91
C ASP A 249 2.62 0.21 21.17
N ASN A 250 1.95 1.09 21.94
CA ASN A 250 1.02 2.11 21.41
C ASN A 250 1.67 3.03 20.38
N THR A 251 2.98 3.22 20.41
CA THR A 251 3.73 4.03 19.44
C THR A 251 3.87 3.30 18.11
N LYS A 252 4.14 1.99 18.12
CA LYS A 252 4.15 1.12 16.93
C LYS A 252 2.74 0.93 16.37
N LEU A 253 1.70 0.93 17.20
CA LEU A 253 0.32 0.94 16.69
C LEU A 253 -0.08 2.31 16.14
N ARG A 254 0.34 3.42 16.76
CA ARG A 254 0.20 4.75 16.17
C ARG A 254 0.90 4.82 14.82
N SER A 255 2.06 4.19 14.63
CA SER A 255 2.73 4.15 13.32
C SER A 255 2.02 3.25 12.28
N PHE A 256 1.25 2.25 12.71
CA PHE A 256 0.30 1.54 11.84
C PHE A 256 -0.97 2.33 11.52
N ILE A 257 -1.21 3.46 12.20
CA ILE A 257 -2.37 4.36 12.08
C ILE A 257 -2.00 5.70 11.40
N MET A 258 -0.73 6.12 11.47
CA MET A 258 -0.29 7.48 11.14
C MET A 258 0.55 7.65 9.86
N TYR A 259 0.89 6.58 9.12
CA TYR A 259 1.83 6.73 7.99
C TYR A 259 1.29 6.20 6.66
N ASP A 260 0.83 7.13 5.82
CA ASP A 260 0.86 7.12 4.35
C ASP A 260 0.88 8.61 3.90
N ASP A 261 1.91 9.35 4.35
CA ASP A 261 2.28 10.66 3.76
C ASP A 261 3.06 10.43 2.45
#